data_AF-A0A6A1W4M6-F1
#
_entry.id   AF-A0A6A1W4M6-F1
#
_cell.length_a   1.000
_cell.length_b   1.000
_cell.length_c   1.000
_cell.angle_alpha   90.00
_cell.angle_beta   90.00
_cell.angle_gamma   90.00
#
_symmetry.space_group_name_H-M   'P 1'
#
loop_
_entity.id
_entity.type
_entity.pdbx_description
1 polymer ?
#
loop_
_entity_poly.entity_id
_entity_poly.type
_entity_poly.pdbx_seq_one_letter_code
_entity_poly.pdbx_strand_id
1 'polypeptide(L)'
;MMSNPPTVRHISECFIKPEYALQESKLPFYLTPWDLAMLSLDYIQKGLLFNKPPAAANQEDFMETLLGRLKHSLSLTLVHFYPLAGRLVTRKTGNQPSCLIFVDSANSPGAKFIHAALDMTISDILSPTGCTISCSIVF
;
A
#
# COMPACT_ATOMS: atom_id res chain seq x y z
N MET A 1 28.12 14.93 18.83
CA MET A 1 27.43 13.68 19.21
C MET A 1 26.63 13.22 18.01
N MET A 2 26.89 12.04 17.47
CA MET A 2 26.02 11.45 16.43
C MET A 2 24.73 11.01 17.12
N SER A 3 23.65 11.76 16.91
CA SER A 3 22.31 11.32 17.25
C SER A 3 22.00 10.07 16.43
N ASN A 4 21.53 9.00 17.08
CA ASN A 4 21.05 7.82 16.36
C ASN A 4 19.95 8.25 15.38
N PRO A 5 19.93 7.70 14.15
CA PRO A 5 18.86 7.99 13.21
C PRO A 5 17.53 7.54 13.82
N PRO A 6 16.45 8.31 13.61
CA PRO A 6 15.13 7.98 14.15
C PRO A 6 14.63 6.68 13.53
N THR A 7 14.19 5.75 14.38
CA THR A 7 13.77 4.40 13.98
C THR A 7 12.26 4.34 13.81
N VAL A 8 11.81 3.85 12.66
CA VAL A 8 10.39 3.57 12.41
C VAL A 8 9.92 2.43 13.31
N ARG A 9 8.89 2.68 14.11
CA ARG A 9 8.24 1.68 14.97
C ARG A 9 6.99 1.15 14.28
N HIS A 10 7.03 -0.11 13.86
CA HIS A 10 5.85 -0.83 13.38
C HIS A 10 4.85 -1.04 14.52
N ILE A 11 3.57 -0.68 14.32
CA ILE A 11 2.51 -0.80 15.32
C ILE A 11 1.59 -1.97 14.98
N SER A 12 1.06 -2.01 13.75
CA SER A 12 0.15 -3.07 13.31
C SER A 12 0.12 -3.18 11.79
N GLU A 13 -0.22 -4.34 11.27
CA GLU A 13 -0.53 -4.55 9.86
C GLU A 13 -1.77 -5.42 9.68
N CYS A 14 -2.45 -5.26 8.56
CA CYS A 14 -3.58 -6.10 8.17
C CYS A 14 -3.73 -6.12 6.64
N PHE A 15 -4.59 -7.02 6.14
CA PHE A 15 -5.00 -7.00 4.74
C PHE A 15 -6.43 -6.47 4.62
N ILE A 16 -6.63 -5.51 3.72
CA ILE A 16 -7.92 -4.89 3.42
C ILE A 16 -8.48 -5.54 2.16
N LYS A 17 -9.64 -6.15 2.29
CA LYS A 17 -10.39 -6.73 1.18
C LYS A 17 -11.38 -5.69 0.64
N PRO A 18 -11.85 -5.85 -0.61
CA PRO A 18 -13.01 -5.10 -1.06
C PRO A 18 -14.21 -5.38 -0.16
N GLU A 19 -15.03 -4.35 0.07
CA GLU A 19 -16.22 -4.42 0.94
C GLU A 19 -17.16 -5.58 0.52
N TYR A 20 -17.26 -5.78 -0.79
CA TYR A 20 -17.95 -6.92 -1.40
C TYR A 20 -17.26 -7.31 -2.71
N ALA A 21 -17.41 -8.58 -3.10
CA ALA A 21 -16.83 -9.10 -4.34
C ALA A 21 -17.79 -8.90 -5.52
N LEU A 22 -17.30 -8.28 -6.59
CA LEU A 22 -17.98 -8.23 -7.88
C LEU A 22 -17.83 -9.57 -8.62
N GLN A 23 -18.70 -9.87 -9.58
CA GLN A 23 -18.53 -11.11 -10.37
C GLN A 23 -17.29 -11.03 -11.25
N GLU A 24 -16.99 -9.83 -11.75
CA GLU A 24 -15.81 -9.50 -12.54
C GLU A 24 -14.51 -9.76 -11.77
N SER A 25 -14.51 -9.58 -10.43
CA SER A 25 -13.32 -9.83 -9.61
C SER A 25 -13.00 -11.32 -9.45
N LYS A 26 -13.90 -12.22 -9.88
CA LYS A 26 -13.65 -13.66 -9.92
C LYS A 26 -12.89 -14.10 -11.17
N LEU A 27 -12.84 -13.24 -12.19
CA LEU A 27 -12.15 -13.53 -13.45
C LEU A 27 -10.68 -13.10 -13.35
N PRO A 28 -9.77 -13.80 -14.04
CA PRO A 28 -8.40 -13.34 -14.22
C PRO A 28 -8.36 -11.95 -14.85
N PHE A 29 -7.63 -11.02 -14.24
CA PHE A 29 -7.34 -9.73 -14.87
C PHE A 29 -6.07 -9.85 -15.70
N TYR A 30 -6.23 -9.90 -17.02
CA TYR A 30 -5.13 -10.08 -17.96
C TYR A 30 -4.36 -8.79 -18.18
N LEU A 31 -3.03 -8.91 -18.18
CA LEU A 31 -2.11 -7.81 -18.41
C LEU A 31 -1.90 -7.58 -19.91
N THR A 32 -1.81 -6.31 -20.32
CA THR A 32 -1.44 -5.96 -21.68
C THR A 32 0.06 -6.16 -21.91
N PRO A 33 0.53 -6.23 -23.17
CA PRO A 33 1.97 -6.29 -23.45
C PRO A 33 2.77 -5.14 -22.82
N TRP A 34 2.15 -3.96 -22.68
CA TRP A 34 2.78 -2.81 -22.02
C TRP A 34 2.94 -3.04 -20.51
N ASP A 35 1.91 -3.57 -19.85
CA ASP A 35 1.98 -3.92 -18.43
C ASP A 35 3.07 -4.97 -18.18
N LEU A 36 3.19 -5.97 -19.06
CA LEU A 36 4.23 -7.01 -18.98
C LEU A 36 5.64 -6.43 -19.11
N ALA A 37 5.85 -5.46 -20.00
CA ALA A 37 7.13 -4.79 -20.17
C ALA A 37 7.55 -4.00 -18.92
N MET A 38 6.58 -3.59 -18.10
CA MET A 38 6.80 -2.84 -16.86
C MET A 38 7.02 -3.74 -15.63
N LEU A 39 6.84 -5.06 -15.73
CA LEU A 39 6.97 -5.99 -14.58
C LEU A 39 8.38 -6.04 -13.98
N SER A 40 9.41 -5.72 -14.77
CA SER A 40 10.80 -5.69 -14.30
C SER A 40 11.19 -4.38 -13.62
N LEU A 41 10.29 -3.40 -13.55
CA LEU A 41 10.53 -2.15 -12.83
C LEU A 41 10.27 -2.32 -11.33
N ASP A 42 10.95 -1.51 -10.54
CA ASP A 42 10.72 -1.46 -9.10
C ASP A 42 9.31 -0.96 -8.77
N TYR A 43 8.80 -1.40 -7.62
CA TYR A 43 7.52 -0.91 -7.10
C TYR A 43 7.54 0.62 -6.98
N ILE A 44 6.50 1.26 -7.49
CA ILE A 44 6.33 2.72 -7.33
C ILE A 44 6.13 3.02 -5.84
N GLN A 45 7.10 3.68 -5.23
CA GLN A 45 7.04 4.15 -3.84
C GLN A 45 6.71 5.64 -3.81
N LYS A 46 5.47 5.98 -3.46
CA LYS A 46 5.00 7.36 -3.32
C LYS A 46 4.27 7.51 -1.98
N GLY A 47 4.44 8.65 -1.34
CA GLY A 47 3.80 9.00 -0.08
C GLY A 47 3.20 10.40 -0.12
N LEU A 48 2.26 10.66 0.80
CA LEU A 48 1.66 11.97 1.02
C LEU A 48 1.93 12.40 2.47
N LEU A 49 2.28 13.67 2.66
CA LEU A 49 2.56 14.24 3.97
C LEU A 49 1.43 15.19 4.36
N PHE A 50 0.81 14.94 5.52
CA PHE A 50 -0.32 15.73 6.02
C PHE A 50 0.01 16.30 7.40
N ASN A 51 -0.33 17.57 7.61
CA ASN A 51 -0.28 18.16 8.94
C ASN A 51 -1.34 17.53 9.84
N LYS A 52 -0.97 17.24 11.09
CA LYS A 52 -1.93 16.81 12.11
C LYS A 52 -2.92 17.96 12.37
N PRO A 53 -4.24 17.74 12.23
CA PRO A 53 -5.20 18.82 12.44
C PRO A 53 -5.24 19.24 13.91
N PRO A 54 -5.52 20.51 14.24
CA PRO A 54 -5.56 20.99 15.63
C PRO A 54 -6.51 20.19 16.53
N ALA A 55 -7.64 19.74 15.98
CA ALA A 55 -8.61 18.91 16.69
C ALA A 55 -8.05 17.57 17.19
N ALA A 56 -7.00 17.05 16.55
CA ALA A 56 -6.36 15.79 16.93
C ALA A 56 -5.44 15.89 18.14
N ALA A 57 -5.16 17.10 18.65
CA ALA A 57 -4.42 17.28 19.90
C ALA A 57 -5.31 16.99 21.13
N ASN A 58 -6.62 17.19 20.99
CA ASN A 58 -7.59 17.12 22.09
C ASN A 58 -8.46 15.86 22.05
N GLN A 59 -8.20 14.94 21.12
CA GLN A 59 -8.97 13.72 20.91
C GLN A 59 -8.07 12.50 21.09
N GLU A 60 -8.24 11.77 22.20
CA GLU A 60 -7.48 10.56 22.51
C GLU A 60 -7.66 9.48 21.43
N ASP A 61 -8.87 9.35 20.87
CA ASP A 61 -9.22 8.33 19.87
C ASP A 61 -9.02 8.77 18.41
N PHE A 62 -8.34 9.90 18.17
CA PHE A 62 -8.20 10.46 16.82
C PHE A 62 -7.55 9.46 15.85
N MET A 63 -6.44 8.83 16.28
CA MET A 63 -5.70 7.91 15.41
C MET A 63 -6.52 6.66 15.10
N GLU A 64 -7.20 6.08 16.09
CA GLU A 64 -8.06 4.91 15.86
C GLU A 64 -9.22 5.24 14.91
N THR A 65 -9.86 6.40 15.09
CA THR A 65 -10.91 6.88 14.20
C THR A 65 -10.41 7.09 12.77
N LEU A 66 -9.23 7.70 12.61
CA LEU A 66 -8.61 7.92 11.30
C LEU A 66 -8.28 6.60 10.62
N LEU A 67 -7.64 5.66 11.33
CA LEU A 67 -7.31 4.34 10.81
C LEU A 67 -8.56 3.57 10.39
N GLY A 68 -9.62 3.60 11.20
CA GLY A 68 -10.91 2.99 10.86
C GLY A 68 -11.50 3.56 9.57
N ARG A 69 -11.51 4.89 9.43
CA ARG A 69 -12.01 5.57 8.22
C ARG A 69 -11.16 5.25 6.99
N LEU A 70 -9.84 5.27 7.10
CA LEU A 70 -8.93 4.93 6.00
C LEU A 70 -9.16 3.49 5.53
N LYS A 71 -9.17 2.52 6.45
CA LYS A 71 -9.42 1.11 6.14
C LYS A 71 -10.77 0.91 5.46
N HIS A 72 -11.84 1.54 5.95
CA HIS A 72 -13.16 1.45 5.34
C HIS A 72 -13.22 2.11 3.96
N SER A 73 -12.66 3.31 3.79
CA SER A 73 -12.61 3.97 2.49
C SER A 73 -11.79 3.19 1.46
N LEU A 74 -10.72 2.53 1.89
CA LEU A 74 -9.91 1.65 1.05
C LEU A 74 -10.72 0.41 0.66
N SER A 75 -11.41 -0.23 1.62
CA SER A 75 -12.32 -1.37 1.37
C SER A 75 -13.38 -1.05 0.31
N LEU A 76 -14.04 0.11 0.42
CA LEU A 76 -15.02 0.57 -0.58
C LEU A 76 -14.38 0.84 -1.94
N THR A 77 -13.20 1.49 -1.97
CA THR A 77 -12.49 1.80 -3.21
C THR A 77 -12.07 0.52 -3.94
N LEU A 78 -11.60 -0.49 -3.21
CA LEU A 78 -11.15 -1.76 -3.76
C LEU A 78 -12.27 -2.56 -4.44
N VAL A 79 -13.55 -2.27 -4.19
CA VAL A 79 -14.65 -2.85 -4.98
C VAL A 79 -14.50 -2.48 -6.46
N HIS A 80 -14.23 -1.21 -6.74
CA HIS A 80 -14.11 -0.69 -8.10
C HIS A 80 -12.71 -0.92 -8.69
N PHE A 81 -11.69 -0.98 -7.84
CA PHE A 81 -10.29 -1.20 -8.21
C PHE A 81 -9.80 -2.57 -7.74
N TYR A 82 -10.62 -3.60 -7.93
CA TYR A 82 -10.38 -4.95 -7.42
C TYR A 82 -9.01 -5.57 -7.78
N PRO A 83 -8.37 -5.29 -8.95
CA PRO A 83 -7.05 -5.82 -9.22
C PRO A 83 -5.98 -5.37 -8.21
N LEU A 84 -6.15 -4.21 -7.57
CA LEU A 84 -5.22 -3.70 -6.54
C LEU A 84 -5.27 -4.49 -5.23
N ALA A 85 -6.36 -5.23 -4.99
CA ALA A 85 -6.46 -6.17 -3.89
C ALA A 85 -5.95 -7.57 -4.27
N GLY A 86 -5.58 -7.81 -5.54
CA GLY A 86 -5.22 -9.12 -6.07
C GLY A 86 -3.74 -9.51 -5.91
N ARG A 87 -3.36 -10.64 -6.51
CA ARG A 87 -1.97 -11.12 -6.59
C ARG A 87 -1.59 -11.43 -8.02
N LEU A 88 -0.35 -11.13 -8.39
CA LEU A 88 0.23 -11.61 -9.65
C LEU A 88 0.38 -13.13 -9.61
N VAL A 89 -0.13 -13.80 -10.63
CA VAL A 89 -0.06 -15.25 -10.82
C VAL A 89 0.65 -15.53 -12.13
N THR A 90 1.62 -16.45 -12.06
CA THR A 90 2.44 -16.90 -13.18
C THR A 90 2.09 -18.35 -13.48
N ARG A 91 1.46 -18.62 -14.63
CA ARG A 91 1.05 -19.96 -15.05
C ARG A 91 1.80 -20.40 -16.30
N LYS A 92 2.57 -21.48 -16.17
CA LYS A 92 3.26 -22.12 -17.32
C LYS A 92 2.27 -22.81 -18.23
N THR A 93 2.47 -22.70 -19.54
CA THR A 93 1.59 -23.33 -20.54
C THR A 93 2.23 -24.62 -21.05
N GLY A 94 1.96 -25.73 -20.35
CA GLY A 94 2.36 -27.08 -20.79
C GLY A 94 3.86 -27.23 -21.08
N ASN A 95 4.19 -27.97 -22.15
CA ASN A 95 5.57 -28.31 -22.55
C ASN A 95 6.25 -27.20 -23.40
N GLN A 96 5.60 -26.07 -23.64
CA GLN A 96 6.19 -24.95 -24.39
C GLN A 96 6.78 -23.91 -23.43
N PRO A 97 7.81 -23.15 -23.87
CA PRO A 97 8.46 -22.12 -23.05
C PRO A 97 7.62 -20.83 -22.95
N SER A 98 6.30 -20.94 -22.86
CA SER A 98 5.40 -19.79 -22.74
C SER A 98 4.75 -19.75 -21.35
N CYS A 99 4.58 -18.53 -20.84
CA CYS A 99 3.98 -18.30 -19.54
C CYS A 99 2.90 -17.21 -19.65
N LEU A 100 1.79 -17.43 -18.95
CA LEU A 100 0.71 -16.47 -18.79
C LEU A 100 0.85 -15.79 -17.43
N ILE A 101 0.86 -14.46 -17.41
CA ILE A 101 0.88 -13.66 -16.19
C ILE A 101 -0.43 -12.86 -16.13
N PHE A 102 -1.10 -12.92 -14.99
CA PHE A 102 -2.37 -12.22 -14.74
C PHE A 102 -2.51 -11.89 -13.25
N VAL A 103 -3.50 -11.06 -12.91
CA VAL A 103 -3.85 -10.78 -11.51
C VAL A 103 -5.05 -11.63 -11.09
N ASP A 104 -4.90 -12.42 -10.02
CA ASP A 104 -5.97 -13.15 -9.35
C ASP A 104 -6.47 -12.33 -8.15
N SER A 105 -7.70 -11.86 -8.23
CA SER A 105 -8.35 -11.08 -7.17
C SER A 105 -9.26 -11.93 -6.27
N ALA A 106 -9.60 -13.15 -6.70
CA ALA A 106 -10.46 -14.06 -5.95
C ALA A 106 -9.71 -14.75 -4.81
N ASN A 107 -8.47 -15.18 -5.08
CA ASN A 107 -7.64 -15.90 -4.11
C ASN A 107 -6.60 -15.00 -3.45
N SER A 108 -6.96 -13.75 -3.16
CA SER A 108 -6.06 -12.79 -2.52
C SER A 108 -6.45 -12.50 -1.07
N PRO A 109 -5.47 -12.33 -0.15
CA PRO A 109 -5.76 -11.82 1.19
C PRO A 109 -6.25 -10.37 1.18
N GLY A 110 -5.99 -9.60 0.11
CA GLY A 110 -6.33 -8.19 -0.02
C GLY A 110 -5.10 -7.28 -0.16
N ALA A 111 -5.31 -5.96 -0.12
CA ALA A 111 -4.25 -4.97 -0.10
C ALA A 111 -3.63 -4.88 1.30
N LYS A 112 -2.30 -4.87 1.41
CA LYS A 112 -1.60 -4.74 2.70
C LYS A 112 -1.74 -3.31 3.21
N PHE A 113 -2.12 -3.14 4.47
CA PHE A 113 -2.23 -1.85 5.16
C PHE A 113 -1.36 -1.90 6.42
N ILE A 114 -0.44 -0.94 6.56
CA ILE A 114 0.54 -0.89 7.66
C ILE A 114 0.37 0.41 8.45
N HIS A 115 0.34 0.30 9.78
CA HIS A 115 0.41 1.44 10.70
C HIS A 115 1.75 1.39 11.43
N ALA A 116 2.50 2.48 11.31
CA ALA A 116 3.78 2.68 11.97
C ALA A 116 3.87 4.12 12.51
N ALA A 117 4.76 4.33 13.48
CA ALA A 117 5.07 5.63 14.04
C ALA A 117 6.57 5.93 13.92
N LEU A 118 6.91 7.20 13.79
CA LEU A 118 8.27 7.71 13.77
C LEU A 118 8.33 8.95 14.66
N ASP A 119 9.32 9.01 15.54
CA ASP A 119 9.53 10.17 16.41
C ASP A 119 10.30 11.26 15.64
N MET A 120 9.57 11.97 14.78
CA MET A 120 10.09 12.99 13.88
C MET A 120 8.99 13.99 13.52
N THR A 121 9.33 15.26 13.30
CA THR A 121 8.40 16.28 12.82
C THR A 121 8.36 16.36 11.29
N ILE A 122 7.30 16.94 10.75
CA ILE A 122 7.21 17.27 9.32
C ILE A 122 8.37 18.17 8.87
N SER A 123 8.81 19.09 9.74
CA SER A 123 9.94 19.97 9.44
C SER A 123 11.24 19.19 9.30
N ASP A 124 11.45 18.15 10.08
CA ASP A 124 12.66 17.32 10.00
C ASP A 124 12.71 16.57 8.66
N ILE A 125 11.58 16.08 8.16
CA ILE A 125 11.45 15.42 6.84
C ILE A 125 11.75 16.39 5.69
N LEU A 126 11.25 17.63 5.80
CA LEU A 126 11.41 18.64 4.75
C LEU A 126 12.74 19.39 4.82
N SER A 127 13.42 19.34 5.97
CA SER A 127 14.73 19.96 6.13
C SER A 127 15.75 19.25 5.24
N PRO A 128 16.63 20.00 4.53
CA PRO A 128 17.70 19.38 3.78
C PRO A 128 18.75 18.83 4.76
N THR A 129 18.51 17.62 5.27
CA THR A 129 19.58 16.81 5.83
C THR A 129 20.52 16.46 4.69
N GLY A 130 21.81 16.79 4.79
CA GLY A 130 22.84 16.55 3.77
C GLY A 130 23.10 15.07 3.40
N CYS A 131 22.20 14.16 3.77
CA CYS A 131 22.14 12.79 3.30
C CYS A 131 20.73 12.56 2.73
N THR A 132 20.67 12.06 1.51
CA THR A 132 19.46 11.62 0.81
C THR A 132 18.71 10.59 1.64
N ILE A 133 17.74 11.02 2.47
CA ILE A 133 16.88 10.11 3.20
C ILE A 133 15.78 9.68 2.24
N SER A 134 15.87 8.45 1.72
CA SER A 134 14.72 7.76 1.13
C SER A 134 13.73 7.43 2.25
N CYS A 135 12.99 8.44 2.75
CA CYS A 135 11.96 8.24 3.76
C CYS A 135 10.68 7.80 3.04
N SER A 136 10.50 6.49 2.88
CA SER A 136 9.26 5.89 2.41
C SER A 136 8.22 5.95 3.53
N ILE A 137 7.39 6.99 3.56
CA ILE A 137 6.13 6.95 4.31
C ILE A 137 5.15 6.14 3.44
N VAL A 138 4.97 4.88 3.84
CA VAL A 138 4.12 3.89 3.18
C VAL A 138 2.73 3.98 3.81
N PHE A 139 1.70 4.12 2.98
CA PHE A 139 0.35 3.67 3.30
C PHE A 139 0.14 2.28 2.69
#